data_AF-A0AA41AJK3-F1
#
_entry.id   AF-A0AA41AJK3-F1
#
_cell.length_a   1.000
_cell.length_b   1.000
_cell.length_c   1.000
_cell.angle_alpha   90.00
_cell.angle_beta   90.00
_cell.angle_gamma   90.00
#
_symmetry.space_group_name_H-M   'P 1'
#
loop_
_entity.id
_entity.type
_entity.pdbx_description
1 polymer ?
#
loop_
_entity_poly.entity_id
_entity_poly.type
_entity_poly.pdbx_seq_one_letter_code
_entity_poly.pdbx_strand_id
1 'polypeptide(L)'
;MVGLTHGLSIGIERSGSEFFLTLKAVGTLTHKDYKIITPMIDSALSKVDHPIVKVLIDGSQLEGWEIRAAWDDLKLGLKHGKNFKKVAVYGNKEWQATLAKVAGWFVAGKVAYFENATTAIEWLKE
;
A
#
# COMPACT_ATOMS: atom_id res chain seq x y z
N MET A 1 -12.06 14.51 -15.55
CA MET A 1 -11.40 13.70 -16.58
C MET A 1 -11.49 12.26 -16.11
N VAL A 2 -12.10 11.37 -16.89
CA VAL A 2 -12.11 9.93 -16.57
C VAL A 2 -10.67 9.43 -16.77
N GLY A 3 -10.08 8.81 -15.74
CA GLY A 3 -8.74 8.26 -15.84
C GLY A 3 -8.65 7.25 -16.99
N LEU A 4 -7.82 7.53 -17.99
CA LEU A 4 -7.59 6.63 -19.14
C LEU A 4 -6.88 5.33 -18.73
N THR A 5 -6.31 5.28 -17.52
CA THR A 5 -5.57 4.15 -16.97
C THR A 5 -5.94 3.93 -15.50
N HIS A 6 -5.99 2.67 -15.11
CA HIS A 6 -5.99 2.25 -13.71
C HIS A 6 -4.81 1.28 -13.51
N GLY A 7 -4.31 1.20 -12.29
CA GLY A 7 -3.18 0.31 -12.02
C GLY A 7 -2.57 0.50 -10.65
N LEU A 8 -1.61 -0.37 -10.36
CA LEU A 8 -0.83 -0.35 -9.14
C LEU A 8 0.64 -0.44 -9.47
N SER A 9 1.45 0.42 -8.87
CA SER A 9 2.91 0.36 -8.95
C SER A 9 3.50 0.08 -7.59
N ILE A 10 4.52 -0.77 -7.56
CA ILE A 10 5.32 -1.09 -6.37
C ILE A 10 6.76 -0.60 -6.59
N GLY A 11 7.32 0.01 -5.56
CA GLY A 11 8.69 0.51 -5.56
C GLY A 11 9.36 0.33 -4.21
N ILE A 12 10.68 0.53 -4.19
CA ILE A 12 11.45 0.73 -2.97
C ILE A 12 12.05 2.13 -3.07
N GLU A 13 11.74 2.96 -2.10
CA GLU A 13 12.25 4.32 -2.01
C GLU A 13 13.14 4.47 -0.78
N ARG A 14 13.99 5.48 -0.83
CA ARG A 14 14.93 5.81 0.24
C ARG A 14 14.76 7.26 0.65
N SER A 15 14.63 7.50 1.95
CA SER A 15 14.66 8.85 2.53
C SER A 15 15.73 8.87 3.64
N GLY A 16 16.82 9.61 3.41
CA GLY A 16 17.98 9.60 4.30
C GLY A 16 18.68 8.23 4.31
N SER A 17 18.72 7.55 5.46
CA SER A 17 19.25 6.18 5.60
C SER A 17 18.16 5.09 5.53
N GLU A 18 16.89 5.48 5.52
CA GLU A 18 15.76 4.55 5.65
C GLU A 18 15.23 4.14 4.27
N PHE A 19 15.04 2.84 4.07
CA PHE A 19 14.34 2.28 2.92
C PHE A 19 12.92 1.90 3.31
N PHE A 20 11.97 2.15 2.41
CA PHE A 20 10.57 1.77 2.59
C PHE A 20 9.96 1.35 1.26
N LEU A 21 8.93 0.50 1.36
CA LEU A 21 8.15 0.08 0.20
C LEU A 21 7.17 1.19 -0.17
N THR A 22 6.97 1.45 -1.46
CA THR A 22 5.89 2.30 -1.94
C THR A 22 4.90 1.50 -2.77
N LEU A 23 3.62 1.72 -2.52
CA LEU A 23 2.51 1.16 -3.27
C LEU A 23 1.63 2.32 -3.71
N LYS A 24 1.55 2.58 -5.01
CA LYS A 24 0.68 3.64 -5.54
C LYS A 24 -0.46 3.03 -6.33
N ALA A 25 -1.68 3.47 -6.04
CA ALA A 25 -2.89 3.05 -6.74
C ALA A 25 -3.50 4.23 -7.49
N VAL A 26 -3.88 3.99 -8.75
CA VAL A 26 -4.45 5.01 -9.65
C VAL A 26 -5.74 4.46 -10.27
N GLY A 27 -6.77 5.31 -10.36
CA GLY A 27 -8.03 4.96 -11.00
C GLY A 27 -8.90 4.01 -10.16
N THR A 28 -9.73 3.19 -10.82
CA THR A 28 -10.58 2.20 -10.15
C THR A 28 -10.00 0.81 -10.32
N LEU A 29 -9.55 0.20 -9.22
CA LEU A 29 -8.92 -1.13 -9.25
C LEU A 29 -9.96 -2.25 -9.41
N THR A 30 -9.78 -3.07 -10.43
CA THR A 30 -10.65 -4.19 -10.80
C THR A 30 -10.08 -5.53 -10.34
N HIS A 31 -10.90 -6.59 -10.37
CA HIS A 31 -10.40 -7.94 -10.07
C HIS A 31 -9.24 -8.39 -10.98
N LYS A 32 -9.22 -7.96 -12.25
CA LYS A 32 -8.15 -8.30 -13.19
C LYS A 32 -6.81 -7.72 -12.76
N ASP A 33 -6.83 -6.50 -12.22
CA ASP A 33 -5.63 -5.83 -11.70
C ASP A 33 -5.04 -6.64 -10.55
N TYR A 34 -5.86 -7.05 -9.57
CA TYR A 34 -5.41 -7.86 -8.43
C TYR A 34 -4.78 -9.19 -8.83
N LYS A 35 -5.35 -9.89 -9.82
CA LYS A 35 -4.83 -11.18 -10.32
C LYS A 35 -3.44 -11.07 -10.95
N ILE A 36 -3.13 -9.94 -11.58
CA ILE A 36 -1.85 -9.72 -12.25
C ILE A 36 -0.82 -9.17 -11.25
N ILE A 37 -1.25 -8.21 -10.43
CA ILE A 37 -0.36 -7.39 -9.61
C ILE A 37 0.07 -8.14 -8.34
N THR A 38 -0.83 -8.90 -7.71
CA THR A 38 -0.52 -9.60 -6.45
C THR A 38 0.66 -10.57 -6.59
N PRO A 39 0.72 -11.46 -7.60
CA PRO A 39 1.89 -12.33 -7.80
C PRO A 39 3.20 -11.57 -8.07
N MET A 40 3.13 -10.40 -8.72
CA MET A 40 4.31 -9.58 -8.99
C MET A 40 4.86 -8.95 -7.71
N ILE A 41 3.97 -8.45 -6.84
CA ILE A 41 4.34 -7.95 -5.51
C ILE A 41 4.98 -9.09 -4.70
N ASP A 42 4.35 -10.27 -4.72
CA ASP A 42 4.82 -11.45 -4.00
C ASP A 42 6.26 -11.81 -4.38
N SER A 43 6.50 -11.93 -5.69
CA SER A 43 7.83 -12.24 -6.23
C SER A 43 8.85 -11.13 -5.97
N ALA A 44 8.44 -9.86 -5.89
CA ALA A 44 9.34 -8.76 -5.58
C ALA A 44 9.76 -8.80 -4.11
N LEU A 45 8.82 -9.04 -3.19
CA LEU A 45 9.06 -9.05 -1.75
C LEU A 45 9.82 -10.29 -1.27
N SER A 46 9.67 -11.42 -1.96
CA SER A 46 10.38 -12.67 -1.65
C SER A 46 11.89 -12.59 -1.90
N LYS A 47 12.33 -11.66 -2.75
CA LYS A 47 13.74 -11.46 -3.13
C LYS A 47 14.48 -10.43 -2.26
N VAL A 48 13.79 -9.80 -1.31
CA VAL A 48 14.41 -8.80 -0.43
C VAL A 48 14.96 -9.51 0.81
N ASP A 49 16.28 -9.61 0.91
CA ASP A 49 17.02 -10.26 2.01
C ASP A 49 16.82 -9.55 3.35
N HIS A 50 16.62 -8.23 3.33
CA HIS A 50 16.29 -7.45 4.52
C HIS A 50 14.77 -7.23 4.62
N PRO A 51 14.15 -7.44 5.79
CA PRO A 51 12.73 -7.18 5.94
C PRO A 51 12.47 -5.67 5.85
N ILE A 52 11.97 -5.21 4.68
CA ILE A 52 11.39 -3.88 4.56
C ILE A 52 10.05 -3.91 5.25
N VAL A 53 9.98 -3.25 6.40
CA VAL A 53 8.84 -3.27 7.33
C VAL A 53 8.07 -1.95 7.35
N LYS A 54 8.48 -0.99 6.54
CA LYS A 54 7.86 0.34 6.41
C LYS A 54 7.24 0.45 5.02
N VAL A 55 5.99 0.88 4.94
CA VAL A 55 5.24 0.97 3.68
C VAL A 55 4.53 2.30 3.57
N LEU A 56 4.66 2.97 2.42
CA LEU A 56 3.82 4.09 2.01
C LEU A 56 2.80 3.59 0.98
N ILE A 57 1.51 3.78 1.25
CA ILE A 57 0.42 3.55 0.31
C ILE A 57 -0.03 4.91 -0.21
N ASP A 58 0.26 5.23 -1.47
CA ASP A 58 -0.20 6.43 -2.17
C ASP A 58 -1.54 6.14 -2.89
N GLY A 59 -2.62 6.60 -2.27
CA GLY A 59 -3.98 6.59 -2.83
C GLY A 59 -4.44 7.94 -3.35
N SER A 60 -3.56 8.94 -3.51
CA SER A 60 -3.95 10.31 -3.93
C SER A 60 -4.71 10.36 -5.26
N GLN A 61 -4.54 9.34 -6.10
CA GLN A 61 -5.21 9.18 -7.40
C GLN A 61 -6.13 7.95 -7.45
N LEU A 62 -6.41 7.33 -6.31
CA LEU A 62 -7.33 6.19 -6.23
C LEU A 62 -8.78 6.69 -6.30
N GLU A 63 -9.51 6.20 -7.29
CA GLU A 63 -10.91 6.53 -7.53
C GLU A 63 -11.86 5.57 -6.85
N GLY A 64 -11.51 4.29 -6.78
CA GLY A 64 -12.29 3.24 -6.13
C GLY A 64 -11.66 1.85 -6.30
N TRP A 65 -12.35 0.81 -5.83
CA TRP A 65 -12.03 -0.58 -6.16
C TRP A 65 -13.30 -1.44 -6.20
N GLU A 66 -13.22 -2.59 -6.86
CA GLU A 66 -14.27 -3.61 -6.83
C GLU A 66 -14.17 -4.49 -5.57
N ILE A 67 -15.16 -4.35 -4.68
CA ILE A 67 -15.16 -4.79 -3.27
C ILE A 67 -14.92 -6.30 -3.01
N ARG A 68 -15.07 -7.18 -4.01
CA ARG A 68 -15.09 -8.64 -3.80
C ARG A 68 -13.77 -9.37 -4.08
N ALA A 69 -12.80 -8.71 -4.72
CA ALA A 69 -11.54 -9.34 -5.14
C ALA A 69 -10.36 -8.98 -4.24
N ALA A 70 -10.32 -7.74 -3.76
CA ALA A 70 -9.17 -7.17 -3.08
C ALA A 70 -8.80 -7.87 -1.76
N TRP A 71 -9.80 -8.39 -1.04
CA TRP A 71 -9.59 -8.91 0.32
C TRP A 71 -9.01 -10.32 0.39
N ASP A 72 -9.28 -11.18 -0.59
CA ASP A 72 -8.79 -12.56 -0.58
C ASP A 72 -7.38 -12.70 -1.16
N ASP A 73 -7.02 -11.83 -2.12
CA ASP A 73 -5.66 -11.78 -2.69
C ASP A 73 -4.68 -11.00 -1.79
N LEU A 74 -5.14 -9.96 -1.06
CA LEU A 74 -4.30 -9.27 -0.07
C LEU A 74 -3.91 -10.17 1.12
N LYS A 75 -4.73 -11.20 1.43
CA LYS A 75 -4.39 -12.24 2.41
C LYS A 75 -3.15 -13.05 1.99
N LEU A 76 -2.77 -13.09 0.72
CA LEU A 76 -1.49 -13.69 0.29
C LEU A 76 -0.29 -12.87 0.78
N GLY A 77 -0.41 -11.54 0.87
CA GLY A 77 0.62 -10.68 1.47
C GLY A 77 0.85 -10.94 2.97
N LEU A 78 -0.15 -11.49 3.67
CA LEU A 78 -0.05 -11.90 5.07
C LEU A 78 0.67 -13.26 5.25
N LYS A 79 0.71 -14.12 4.21
CA LYS A 79 1.44 -15.40 4.26
C LYS A 79 2.95 -15.23 4.34
N HIS A 80 3.48 -14.09 3.88
CA HIS A 80 4.92 -13.80 3.94
C HIS A 80 5.39 -13.16 5.25
N GLY A 81 4.49 -12.90 6.22
CA GLY A 81 4.87 -12.72 7.62
C GLY A 81 6.00 -11.73 7.91
N LYS A 82 6.28 -10.76 7.04
CA LYS A 82 7.20 -9.67 7.35
C LYS A 82 6.38 -8.70 8.21
N ASN A 83 6.69 -8.64 9.50
CA ASN A 83 6.06 -7.74 10.47
C ASN A 83 6.19 -6.29 10.00
N PHE A 84 5.24 -5.80 9.20
CA PHE A 84 5.18 -4.38 8.85
C PHE A 84 5.08 -3.60 10.16
N LYS A 85 6.10 -2.80 10.46
CA LYS A 85 6.18 -1.98 11.68
C LYS A 85 5.35 -0.71 11.54
N LYS A 86 5.35 -0.10 10.35
CA LYS A 86 4.64 1.14 10.04
C LYS A 86 4.10 1.14 8.61
N VAL A 87 2.82 1.48 8.47
CA VAL A 87 2.16 1.70 7.18
C VAL A 87 1.56 3.10 7.18
N ALA A 88 2.06 3.97 6.32
CA ALA A 88 1.50 5.28 6.09
C ALA A 88 0.60 5.24 4.87
N VAL A 89 -0.64 5.68 5.00
CA VAL A 89 -1.59 5.82 3.89
C VAL A 89 -1.69 7.29 3.56
N TYR A 90 -1.16 7.68 2.40
CA TYR A 90 -1.30 9.03 1.86
C TYR A 90 -2.49 9.05 0.90
N GLY A 91 -3.44 9.96 1.15
CA GLY A 91 -4.65 10.07 0.34
C GLY A 91 -5.29 11.44 0.42
N ASN A 92 -6.46 11.58 -0.19
CA ASN A 92 -7.21 12.83 -0.25
C ASN A 92 -8.73 12.61 -0.16
N LYS A 93 -9.18 11.40 0.22
CA LYS A 93 -10.59 11.07 0.31
C LYS A 93 -10.92 10.41 1.65
N GLU A 94 -12.06 10.78 2.23
CA GLU A 94 -12.48 10.33 3.57
C GLU A 94 -12.58 8.79 3.70
N TRP A 95 -13.07 8.11 2.67
CA TRP A 95 -13.18 6.65 2.67
C TRP A 95 -11.81 5.97 2.78
N GLN A 96 -10.72 6.60 2.33
CA GLN A 96 -9.36 6.09 2.47
C GLN A 96 -8.89 6.11 3.93
N ALA A 97 -9.28 7.13 4.69
CA ALA A 97 -9.02 7.18 6.13
C ALA A 97 -9.77 6.06 6.87
N THR A 98 -11.02 5.78 6.47
CA THR A 98 -11.82 4.68 7.04
C THR A 98 -11.17 3.31 6.78
N LEU A 99 -10.65 3.09 5.58
CA LEU A 99 -9.90 1.86 5.30
C LEU A 99 -8.62 1.72 6.07
N ALA A 100 -7.84 2.79 6.23
CA ALA A 100 -6.57 2.74 6.93
C ALA A 100 -6.79 2.24 8.37
N LYS A 101 -7.90 2.67 9.00
CA LYS A 101 -8.34 2.18 10.31
C LYS A 101 -8.65 0.69 10.29
N VAL A 102 -9.38 0.20 9.28
CA VAL A 102 -9.74 -1.22 9.14
C VAL A 102 -8.51 -2.08 8.83
N ALA A 103 -7.64 -1.63 7.91
CA ALA A 103 -6.39 -2.30 7.56
C ALA A 103 -5.45 -2.41 8.77
N GLY A 104 -5.45 -1.42 9.67
CA GLY A 104 -4.73 -1.46 10.93
C GLY A 104 -5.08 -2.64 11.83
N TRP A 105 -6.26 -3.26 11.70
CA TRP A 105 -6.60 -4.48 12.43
C TRP A 105 -5.96 -5.75 11.86
N PHE A 106 -5.56 -5.73 10.59
CA PHE A 106 -4.99 -6.88 9.88
C PHE A 106 -3.47 -6.82 9.77
N VAL A 107 -2.85 -5.68 10.10
CA VAL A 107 -1.40 -5.48 10.07
C VAL A 107 -0.85 -5.54 11.49
N ALA A 108 0.24 -6.27 11.70
CA ALA A 108 0.87 -6.42 13.02
C ALA A 108 1.56 -5.15 13.58
N GLY A 109 1.45 -4.00 12.91
CA GLY A 109 2.15 -2.75 13.24
C GLY A 109 1.26 -1.52 13.15
N LYS A 110 1.88 -0.34 13.22
CA LYS A 110 1.16 0.93 13.26
C LYS A 110 0.66 1.30 11.86
N VAL A 111 -0.59 1.77 11.77
CA VAL A 111 -1.15 2.32 10.53
C VAL A 111 -1.64 3.74 10.80
N ALA A 112 -1.29 4.68 9.93
CA ALA A 112 -1.71 6.07 10.02
C ALA A 112 -2.07 6.62 8.64
N TYR A 113 -3.09 7.48 8.59
CA TYR A 113 -3.54 8.16 7.39
C TYR A 113 -3.06 9.62 7.38
N PHE A 114 -2.68 10.11 6.20
CA PHE A 114 -2.16 11.44 6.00
C PHE A 114 -2.73 12.05 4.72
N GLU A 115 -3.00 13.35 4.75
CA GLU A 115 -3.42 14.13 3.57
C GLU A 115 -2.25 14.83 2.88
N ASN A 116 -1.04 14.65 3.41
CA ASN A 116 0.19 15.23 2.89
C ASN A 116 1.26 14.14 2.77
N ALA A 117 1.89 14.03 1.59
CA ALA A 117 2.89 13.00 1.33
C ALA A 117 4.16 13.17 2.18
N THR A 118 4.57 14.42 2.41
CA THR A 118 5.77 14.72 3.21
C THR A 118 5.58 14.26 4.65
N THR A 119 4.45 14.57 5.28
CA THR A 119 4.19 14.15 6.67
C THR A 119 4.05 12.65 6.80
N ALA A 120 3.48 11.98 5.79
CA ALA A 120 3.43 10.51 5.73
C ALA A 120 4.83 9.89 5.72
N ILE A 121 5.73 10.42 4.88
CA ILE A 121 7.12 9.95 4.77
C ILE A 121 7.92 10.27 6.04
N GLU A 122 7.74 11.45 6.63
CA GLU A 122 8.36 11.82 7.91
C GLU A 122 7.95 10.87 9.02
N TRP A 123 6.66 10.55 9.12
CA TRP A 123 6.17 9.59 10.10
C TRP A 123 6.74 8.18 9.86
N LEU A 124 7.02 7.76 8.62
CA LEU A 124 7.70 6.49 8.38
C LEU A 124 9.15 6.49 8.89
N LYS A 125 9.81 7.64 9.00
CA LYS A 125 11.21 7.73 9.47
C LYS A 125 11.32 7.57 10.98
N GLU A 126 10.33 8.05 11.73
CA GLU A 126 10.21 7.85 13.19
C GLU A 126 10.15 6.37 13.59
#